data_AF-A0A166HI60-F1
#
_entry.id   AF-A0A166HI60-F1
#
_cell.length_a   1.000
_cell.length_b   1.000
_cell.length_c   1.000
_cell.angle_alpha   90.00
_cell.angle_beta   90.00
_cell.angle_gamma   90.00
#
_symmetry.space_group_name_H-M   'P 1'
#
loop_
_entity.id
_entity.type
_entity.pdbx_description
1 polymer ?
#
loop_
_entity_poly.entity_id
_entity_poly.type
_entity_poly.pdbx_seq_one_letter_code
_entity_poly.pdbx_strand_id
1 'polypeptide(L)'
;MVGPGRFAARFANGLVLVMILAGSSPGVAQDEPADDTASRYQRTVSALVTGEETERRRFATIALLELAEIYLAEADLARGEARESDRAGRLLGWSRAVEQYAGQLMLVRDDIELGLPVELRSHAHEVPAVSVAGRTILLAHPRKDQQPGYEQAVLTRFCTGTRCNELTRTLVAEAPIPMSAASVSPRWEFSAAGPVCSHAGLSLTFRAGGQLGLQRSLCEQLMQEAEELATELAWQQRHSVAVDWDALEILPTPQRPEHLILLNSAGDSLLLTLPLVYSTPALLGQLAPWLQQRHRREGASPLHLHAAELGWE
;
A
#
# COMPACT_ATOMS: atom_id res chain seq x y z
N MET A 1 -2.04 -81.45 6.44
CA MET A 1 -2.68 -82.10 7.60
C MET A 1 -3.61 -81.10 8.24
N VAL A 2 -4.91 -81.47 8.24
CA VAL A 2 -6.04 -81.06 9.11
C VAL A 2 -6.24 -79.57 9.43
N GLY A 3 -7.37 -79.03 8.95
CA GLY A 3 -7.93 -77.72 9.33
C GLY A 3 -8.81 -77.76 10.58
N PRO A 4 -10.04 -77.19 10.54
CA PRO A 4 -10.40 -75.93 11.18
C PRO A 4 -11.45 -76.08 12.31
N GLY A 5 -11.73 -75.01 13.06
CA GLY A 5 -12.81 -74.99 14.05
C GLY A 5 -13.50 -73.63 14.18
N ARG A 6 -14.67 -73.50 13.55
CA ARG A 6 -15.67 -72.45 13.79
C ARG A 6 -16.49 -72.81 15.03
N PHE A 7 -16.88 -71.82 15.84
CA PHE A 7 -18.13 -71.88 16.61
C PHE A 7 -18.87 -70.55 16.49
N ALA A 8 -20.13 -70.66 16.08
CA ALA A 8 -21.12 -69.60 16.04
C ALA A 8 -22.02 -69.73 17.27
N ALA A 9 -22.49 -68.61 17.82
CA ALA A 9 -23.76 -68.56 18.55
C ALA A 9 -24.37 -67.17 18.43
N ARG A 10 -25.51 -67.12 17.74
CA ARG A 10 -26.48 -66.03 17.72
C ARG A 10 -27.27 -66.05 19.02
N PHE A 11 -27.55 -64.87 19.60
CA PHE A 11 -28.81 -64.63 20.30
C PHE A 11 -29.37 -63.29 19.87
N ALA A 12 -30.68 -63.29 19.66
CA ALA A 12 -31.47 -62.25 19.04
C ALA A 12 -32.24 -61.43 20.09
N ASN A 13 -32.63 -60.23 19.64
CA ASN A 13 -33.79 -59.43 20.03
C ASN A 13 -33.80 -58.69 21.37
N GLY A 14 -33.84 -57.36 21.25
CA GLY A 14 -34.19 -56.41 22.30
C GLY A 14 -34.32 -55.01 21.72
N LEU A 15 -35.40 -54.78 20.98
CA LEU A 15 -35.79 -53.51 20.35
C LEU A 15 -36.08 -52.44 21.42
N VAL A 16 -35.32 -51.34 21.45
CA VAL A 16 -35.80 -50.05 21.97
C VAL A 16 -35.45 -48.98 20.94
N LEU A 17 -36.49 -48.52 20.26
CA LEU A 17 -36.49 -47.42 19.31
C LEU A 17 -36.44 -46.10 20.11
N VAL A 18 -35.30 -45.38 20.07
CA VAL A 18 -35.24 -43.98 20.48
C VAL A 18 -35.03 -43.15 19.22
N MET A 19 -36.13 -42.55 18.73
CA MET A 19 -36.08 -41.47 17.74
C MET A 19 -35.45 -40.24 18.40
N ILE A 20 -34.20 -39.93 18.07
CA ILE A 20 -33.63 -38.60 18.28
C ILE A 20 -33.70 -37.88 16.94
N LEU A 21 -34.68 -36.97 16.84
CA LEU A 21 -34.71 -35.92 15.83
C LEU A 21 -33.56 -34.95 16.11
N ALA A 22 -32.38 -35.21 15.53
CA ALA A 22 -31.33 -34.21 15.47
C ALA A 22 -31.69 -33.20 14.38
N GLY A 23 -32.22 -32.06 14.81
CA GLY A 23 -32.54 -30.94 13.93
C GLY A 23 -31.30 -30.45 13.20
N SER A 24 -31.42 -30.33 11.89
CA SER A 24 -30.47 -29.65 11.03
C SER A 24 -30.47 -28.15 11.38
N SER A 25 -29.57 -27.73 12.25
CA SER A 25 -29.28 -26.30 12.41
C SER A 25 -28.64 -25.81 11.10
N PRO A 26 -29.12 -24.70 10.50
CA PRO A 26 -28.41 -24.08 9.40
C PRO A 26 -27.06 -23.62 9.94
N GLY A 27 -25.98 -24.07 9.31
CA GLY A 27 -24.64 -23.59 9.61
C GLY A 27 -24.60 -22.08 9.43
N VAL A 28 -24.50 -21.36 10.54
CA VAL A 28 -24.05 -19.97 10.54
C VAL A 28 -22.64 -20.03 9.94
N ALA A 29 -22.49 -19.46 8.74
CA ALA A 29 -21.18 -19.13 8.21
C ALA A 29 -20.50 -18.28 9.28
N GLN A 30 -19.46 -18.84 9.91
CA GLN A 30 -18.58 -18.05 10.74
C GLN A 30 -17.89 -17.10 9.77
N ASP A 31 -18.31 -15.83 9.78
CA ASP A 31 -17.44 -14.74 9.39
C ASP A 31 -16.20 -14.88 10.27
N GLU A 32 -15.11 -15.42 9.72
CA GLU A 32 -13.82 -15.32 10.36
C GLU A 32 -13.55 -13.82 10.56
N PRO A 33 -13.17 -13.39 11.78
CA PRO A 33 -12.86 -12.01 12.03
C PRO A 33 -11.80 -11.57 11.03
N ALA A 34 -12.06 -10.47 10.31
CA ALA A 34 -11.08 -9.87 9.42
C ALA A 34 -9.74 -9.77 10.17
N ASP A 35 -8.71 -10.40 9.61
CA ASP A 35 -7.37 -10.34 10.16
C ASP A 35 -6.92 -8.88 10.15
N ASP A 36 -6.98 -8.24 11.31
CA ASP A 36 -6.64 -6.82 11.53
C ASP A 36 -5.13 -6.57 11.28
N THR A 37 -4.35 -7.61 11.01
CA THR A 37 -2.93 -7.53 10.63
C THR A 37 -2.68 -7.55 9.13
N ALA A 38 -3.70 -7.83 8.31
CA ALA A 38 -3.54 -7.90 6.85
C ALA A 38 -3.57 -6.50 6.22
N SER A 39 -2.63 -6.19 5.34
CA SER A 39 -2.60 -4.90 4.63
C SER A 39 -3.81 -4.70 3.71
N ARG A 40 -4.12 -3.46 3.33
CA ARG A 40 -5.15 -3.15 2.32
C ARG A 40 -4.89 -3.89 1.01
N TYR A 41 -3.63 -4.08 0.63
CA TYR A 41 -3.27 -4.86 -0.55
C TYR A 41 -3.72 -6.31 -0.39
N GLN A 42 -3.34 -6.97 0.70
CA GLN A 42 -3.73 -8.35 0.98
C GLN A 42 -5.25 -8.53 1.03
N ARG A 43 -5.96 -7.62 1.72
CA ARG A 43 -7.44 -7.64 1.76
C ARG A 43 -8.05 -7.52 0.36
N THR A 44 -7.50 -6.64 -0.48
CA THR A 44 -7.94 -6.46 -1.87
C THR A 44 -7.73 -7.73 -2.69
N VAL A 45 -6.53 -8.32 -2.64
CA VAL A 45 -6.25 -9.57 -3.36
C VAL A 45 -7.18 -10.70 -2.88
N SER A 46 -7.33 -10.86 -1.56
CA SER A 46 -8.20 -11.88 -0.97
C SER A 46 -9.65 -11.75 -1.43
N ALA A 47 -10.18 -10.52 -1.50
CA ALA A 47 -11.51 -10.27 -2.06
C ALA A 47 -11.61 -10.63 -3.56
N LEU A 48 -10.55 -10.37 -4.33
CA LEU A 48 -10.50 -10.68 -5.75
C LEU A 48 -10.37 -12.17 -6.07
N VAL A 49 -9.87 -13.01 -5.14
CA VAL A 49 -9.80 -14.48 -5.35
C VAL A 49 -11.17 -15.02 -5.78
N THR A 50 -12.24 -14.60 -5.10
CA THR A 50 -13.62 -14.98 -5.42
C THR A 50 -14.41 -13.91 -6.20
N GLY A 51 -13.75 -12.84 -6.63
CA GLY A 51 -14.36 -11.70 -7.32
C GLY A 51 -14.75 -11.96 -8.78
N GLU A 52 -15.13 -10.91 -9.50
CA GLU A 52 -15.44 -11.03 -10.93
C GLU A 52 -14.16 -11.25 -11.76
N GLU A 53 -14.28 -12.04 -12.85
CA GLU A 53 -13.14 -12.33 -13.74
C GLU A 53 -12.54 -11.06 -14.37
N THR A 54 -13.39 -10.08 -14.69
CA THR A 54 -12.97 -8.77 -15.21
C THR A 54 -12.07 -8.03 -14.24
N GLU A 55 -12.39 -8.06 -12.94
CA GLU A 55 -11.61 -7.43 -11.88
C GLU A 55 -10.30 -8.18 -11.64
N ARG A 56 -10.33 -9.52 -11.60
CA ARG A 56 -9.12 -10.36 -11.50
C ARG A 56 -8.15 -10.08 -12.64
N ARG A 57 -8.64 -10.06 -13.89
CA ARG A 57 -7.85 -9.77 -15.09
C ARG A 57 -7.24 -8.38 -15.02
N ARG A 58 -8.02 -7.36 -14.65
CA ARG A 58 -7.52 -5.98 -14.53
C ARG A 58 -6.43 -5.87 -13.46
N PHE A 59 -6.66 -6.45 -12.27
CA PHE A 59 -5.67 -6.46 -11.20
C PHE A 59 -4.37 -7.14 -11.63
N ALA A 60 -4.46 -8.36 -12.19
CA ALA A 60 -3.29 -9.12 -12.63
C ALA A 60 -2.51 -8.39 -13.74
N THR A 61 -3.19 -7.78 -14.70
CA THR A 61 -2.54 -6.96 -15.74
C THR A 61 -1.75 -5.80 -15.14
N ILE A 62 -2.33 -5.06 -14.18
CA ILE A 62 -1.65 -3.95 -13.51
C ILE A 62 -0.45 -4.45 -12.71
N ALA A 63 -0.65 -5.49 -11.90
CA ALA A 63 0.40 -6.08 -11.07
C ALA A 63 1.60 -6.57 -11.89
N LEU A 64 1.35 -7.28 -12.99
CA LEU A 64 2.41 -7.79 -13.87
C LEU A 64 3.15 -6.66 -14.59
N LEU A 65 2.46 -5.60 -15.01
CA LEU A 65 3.08 -4.43 -15.64
C LEU A 65 4.01 -3.69 -14.67
N GLU A 66 3.53 -3.37 -13.47
CA GLU A 66 4.34 -2.75 -12.41
C GLU A 66 5.58 -3.60 -12.10
N LEU A 67 5.38 -4.91 -11.94
CA LEU A 67 6.47 -5.82 -11.61
C LEU A 67 7.49 -5.90 -12.75
N ALA A 68 7.04 -5.94 -14.01
CA ALA A 68 7.93 -5.94 -15.17
C ALA A 68 8.77 -4.66 -15.25
N GLU A 69 8.17 -3.48 -15.01
CA GLU A 69 8.90 -2.20 -14.95
C GLU A 69 10.00 -2.24 -13.88
N ILE A 70 9.70 -2.77 -12.69
CA ILE A 70 10.67 -2.94 -11.60
C ILE A 70 11.84 -3.84 -12.01
N TYR A 71 11.57 -5.02 -12.56
CA TYR A 71 12.64 -5.94 -12.98
C TYR A 71 13.51 -5.33 -14.10
N LEU A 72 12.93 -4.55 -15.02
CA LEU A 72 13.70 -3.83 -16.04
C LEU A 72 14.63 -2.77 -15.41
N ALA A 73 14.13 -1.98 -14.45
CA ALA A 73 14.94 -0.99 -13.73
C ALA A 73 16.10 -1.64 -12.96
N GLU A 74 15.88 -2.79 -12.33
CA GLU A 74 16.94 -3.57 -11.68
C GLU A 74 17.99 -4.06 -12.68
N ALA A 75 17.57 -4.54 -13.86
CA ALA A 75 18.50 -4.94 -14.91
C ALA A 75 19.38 -3.75 -15.37
N ASP A 76 18.80 -2.56 -15.51
CA ASP A 76 19.51 -1.34 -15.85
C ASP A 76 20.48 -0.90 -14.76
N LEU A 77 20.08 -0.99 -13.49
CA LEU A 77 20.97 -0.71 -12.37
C LEU A 77 22.21 -1.62 -12.39
N ALA A 78 22.03 -2.93 -12.56
CA ALA A 78 23.16 -3.85 -12.63
C ALA A 78 24.08 -3.58 -13.83
N ARG A 79 23.54 -3.12 -14.97
CA ARG A 79 24.36 -2.67 -16.11
C ARG A 79 25.16 -1.41 -15.77
N GLY A 80 24.57 -0.48 -15.02
CA GLY A 80 25.25 0.70 -14.49
C GLY A 80 26.42 0.31 -13.58
N GLU A 81 26.15 -0.51 -12.56
CA GLU A 81 27.14 -0.98 -11.59
C GLU A 81 28.27 -1.80 -12.23
N ALA A 82 27.96 -2.57 -13.29
CA ALA A 82 28.95 -3.36 -14.01
C ALA A 82 30.08 -2.51 -14.60
N ARG A 83 29.86 -1.22 -14.88
CA ARG A 83 30.88 -0.32 -15.47
C ARG A 83 32.03 -0.03 -14.51
N GLU A 84 31.76 -0.09 -13.20
CA GLU A 84 32.69 0.31 -12.15
C GLU A 84 33.09 -0.87 -11.24
N SER A 85 32.69 -2.09 -11.60
CA SER A 85 32.86 -3.29 -10.77
C SER A 85 33.80 -4.33 -11.37
N ASP A 86 34.69 -4.88 -10.54
CA ASP A 86 35.51 -6.06 -10.87
C ASP A 86 34.69 -7.33 -11.16
N ARG A 87 33.37 -7.29 -10.90
CA ARG A 87 32.42 -8.38 -11.16
C ARG A 87 31.51 -8.11 -12.37
N ALA A 88 31.93 -7.23 -13.28
CA ALA A 88 31.16 -6.81 -14.47
C ALA A 88 30.48 -7.97 -15.21
N GLY A 89 31.21 -9.05 -15.50
CA GLY A 89 30.66 -10.21 -16.22
C GLY A 89 29.49 -10.90 -15.49
N ARG A 90 29.53 -10.97 -14.16
CA ARG A 90 28.44 -11.53 -13.35
C ARG A 90 27.22 -10.62 -13.34
N LEU A 91 27.44 -9.31 -13.17
CA LEU A 91 26.36 -8.32 -13.17
C LEU A 91 25.64 -8.26 -14.52
N LEU A 92 26.38 -8.32 -15.63
CA LEU A 92 25.80 -8.40 -16.97
C LEU A 92 25.06 -9.72 -17.23
N GLY A 93 25.54 -10.84 -16.67
CA GLY A 93 24.83 -12.11 -16.73
C GLY A 93 23.50 -12.06 -15.96
N TRP A 94 23.54 -11.48 -14.76
CA TRP A 94 22.35 -11.26 -13.93
C TRP A 94 21.34 -10.32 -14.61
N SER A 95 21.79 -9.17 -15.14
CA SER A 95 20.90 -8.21 -15.80
C SER A 95 20.12 -8.84 -16.96
N ARG A 96 20.75 -9.72 -17.75
CA ARG A 96 20.08 -10.43 -18.85
C ARG A 96 19.02 -11.41 -18.35
N ALA A 97 19.32 -12.14 -17.26
CA ALA A 97 18.36 -13.08 -16.68
C ALA A 97 17.14 -12.35 -16.09
N VAL A 98 17.38 -11.20 -15.43
CA VAL A 98 16.34 -10.32 -14.88
C VAL A 98 15.47 -9.73 -16.00
N GLU A 99 16.07 -9.22 -17.07
CA GLU A 99 15.35 -8.73 -18.26
C GLU A 99 14.53 -9.83 -18.94
N GLN A 100 15.08 -11.05 -19.04
CA GLN A 100 14.34 -12.20 -19.56
C GLN A 100 13.13 -12.54 -18.70
N TYR A 101 13.27 -12.47 -17.37
CA TYR A 101 12.15 -12.68 -16.45
C TYR A 101 11.07 -11.61 -16.62
N ALA A 102 11.45 -10.32 -16.74
CA ALA A 102 10.50 -9.25 -17.06
C ALA A 102 9.74 -9.52 -18.37
N GLY A 103 10.44 -10.03 -19.40
CA GLY A 103 9.81 -10.49 -20.63
C GLY A 103 8.80 -11.62 -20.41
N GLN A 104 9.06 -12.57 -19.51
CA GLN A 104 8.09 -13.62 -19.16
C GLN A 104 6.83 -13.06 -18.49
N LEU A 105 6.96 -12.03 -17.65
CA LEU A 105 5.82 -11.34 -17.04
C LEU A 105 4.91 -10.72 -18.12
N MET A 106 5.50 -10.10 -19.13
CA MET A 106 4.76 -9.54 -20.28
C MET A 106 4.04 -10.62 -21.09
N LEU A 107 4.66 -11.79 -21.28
CA LEU A 107 3.97 -12.92 -21.91
C LEU A 107 2.78 -13.41 -21.08
N VAL A 108 2.84 -13.38 -19.75
CA VAL A 108 1.69 -13.73 -18.88
C VAL A 108 0.59 -12.68 -19.03
N ARG A 109 0.94 -11.40 -19.08
CA ARG A 109 -0.02 -10.32 -19.35
C ARG A 109 -0.70 -10.50 -20.71
N ASP A 110 0.02 -10.83 -21.76
CA ASP A 110 -0.55 -11.00 -23.10
C ASP A 110 -1.56 -12.17 -23.14
N ASP A 111 -1.28 -13.25 -22.41
CA ASP A 111 -2.25 -14.35 -22.23
C ASP A 111 -3.57 -13.85 -21.57
N ILE A 112 -3.48 -12.93 -20.61
CA ILE A 112 -4.65 -12.30 -19.99
C ILE A 112 -5.41 -11.48 -21.03
N GLU A 113 -4.73 -10.75 -21.91
CA GLU A 113 -5.37 -9.96 -22.98
C GLU A 113 -6.10 -10.85 -24.00
N LEU A 114 -5.55 -12.03 -24.28
CA LEU A 114 -6.19 -13.06 -25.11
C LEU A 114 -7.42 -13.72 -24.46
N GLY A 115 -7.73 -13.38 -23.21
CA GLY A 115 -8.91 -13.87 -22.50
C GLY A 115 -8.71 -15.18 -21.77
N LEU A 116 -7.47 -15.59 -21.52
CA LEU A 116 -7.18 -16.74 -20.67
C LEU A 116 -7.57 -16.46 -19.21
N PRO A 117 -8.09 -17.48 -18.50
CA PRO A 117 -8.59 -17.30 -17.14
C PRO A 117 -7.47 -16.96 -16.17
N VAL A 118 -7.77 -16.04 -15.24
CA VAL A 118 -6.84 -15.60 -14.20
C VAL A 118 -7.23 -16.17 -12.85
N GLU A 119 -6.30 -16.90 -12.23
CA GLU A 119 -6.41 -17.35 -10.85
C GLU A 119 -5.51 -16.47 -9.96
N LEU A 120 -6.09 -15.91 -8.91
CA LEU A 120 -5.34 -15.25 -7.84
C LEU A 120 -5.23 -16.18 -6.65
N ARG A 121 -4.06 -16.18 -6.00
CA ARG A 121 -3.83 -16.87 -4.73
C ARG A 121 -3.35 -15.86 -3.70
N SER A 122 -3.97 -15.90 -2.54
CA SER A 122 -3.66 -15.08 -1.38
C SER A 122 -3.68 -16.00 -0.16
N HIS A 123 -2.58 -16.02 0.59
CA HIS A 123 -2.50 -16.69 1.89
C HIS A 123 -2.00 -15.67 2.92
N ALA A 124 -2.44 -15.80 4.16
CA ALA A 124 -2.00 -14.92 5.23
C ALA A 124 -0.46 -14.96 5.34
N HIS A 125 0.16 -13.78 5.37
CA HIS A 125 1.62 -13.60 5.45
C HIS A 125 2.45 -14.15 4.28
N GLU A 126 1.83 -14.55 3.17
CA GLU A 126 2.53 -14.90 1.93
C GLU A 126 2.35 -13.82 0.87
N VAL A 127 3.32 -13.73 -0.05
CA VAL A 127 3.19 -12.84 -1.20
C VAL A 127 2.15 -13.42 -2.16
N PRO A 128 1.14 -12.65 -2.59
CA PRO A 128 0.17 -13.10 -3.56
C PRO A 128 0.77 -13.63 -4.86
N ALA A 129 0.03 -14.52 -5.52
CA ALA A 129 0.44 -15.07 -6.80
C ALA A 129 -0.67 -14.97 -7.85
N VAL A 130 -0.26 -14.74 -9.10
CA VAL A 130 -1.11 -14.79 -10.29
C VAL A 130 -0.80 -16.07 -11.04
N SER A 131 -1.83 -16.82 -11.46
CA SER A 131 -1.69 -17.96 -12.35
C SER A 131 -2.53 -17.79 -13.61
N VAL A 132 -1.91 -17.96 -14.77
CA VAL A 132 -2.55 -17.89 -16.10
C VAL A 132 -2.00 -19.00 -16.97
N ALA A 133 -2.87 -19.83 -17.56
CA ALA A 133 -2.46 -20.97 -18.39
C ALA A 133 -1.40 -21.88 -17.74
N GLY A 134 -1.51 -22.11 -16.43
CA GLY A 134 -0.58 -22.94 -15.66
C GLY A 134 0.76 -22.28 -15.32
N ARG A 135 1.00 -21.04 -15.74
CA ARG A 135 2.17 -20.25 -15.33
C ARG A 135 1.84 -19.46 -14.08
N THR A 136 2.51 -19.76 -12.97
CA THR A 136 2.34 -19.06 -11.69
C THR A 136 3.48 -18.07 -11.48
N ILE A 137 3.13 -16.81 -11.21
CA ILE A 137 4.03 -15.71 -10.90
C ILE A 137 3.76 -15.23 -9.48
N LEU A 138 4.80 -15.16 -8.65
CA LEU A 138 4.74 -14.48 -7.36
C LEU A 138 4.78 -12.97 -7.59
N LEU A 139 3.89 -12.22 -6.96
CA LEU A 139 3.83 -10.76 -7.02
C LEU A 139 4.82 -10.14 -6.03
N ALA A 140 6.10 -10.54 -6.14
CA ALA A 140 7.16 -10.20 -5.22
C ALA A 140 8.20 -9.27 -5.86
N HIS A 141 8.39 -8.11 -5.25
CA HIS A 141 9.47 -7.19 -5.54
C HIS A 141 10.82 -7.88 -5.30
N PRO A 142 11.83 -7.69 -6.18
CA PRO A 142 13.16 -8.31 -6.03
C PRO A 142 13.89 -7.86 -4.75
N ARG A 143 13.54 -6.70 -4.21
CA ARG A 143 14.00 -6.15 -2.92
C ARG A 143 12.86 -6.12 -1.92
N LYS A 144 12.98 -6.86 -0.81
CA LYS A 144 11.90 -7.04 0.18
C LYS A 144 11.46 -5.72 0.82
N ASP A 145 12.39 -4.83 1.11
CA ASP A 145 12.16 -3.50 1.68
C ASP A 145 11.32 -2.59 0.79
N GLN A 146 11.25 -2.87 -0.51
CA GLN A 146 10.49 -2.09 -1.49
C GLN A 146 9.16 -2.76 -1.90
N GLN A 147 8.85 -3.93 -1.32
CA GLN A 147 7.57 -4.59 -1.53
C GLN A 147 6.36 -3.67 -1.25
N PRO A 148 6.32 -2.88 -0.14
CA PRO A 148 5.18 -2.00 0.11
C PRO A 148 4.96 -0.95 -0.99
N GLY A 149 6.05 -0.41 -1.56
CA GLY A 149 5.97 0.55 -2.66
C GLY A 149 5.36 -0.06 -3.93
N TYR A 150 5.75 -1.29 -4.27
CA TYR A 150 5.12 -2.03 -5.37
C TYR A 150 3.63 -2.27 -5.12
N GLU A 151 3.27 -2.77 -3.93
CA GLU A 151 1.88 -3.05 -3.57
C GLU A 151 1.02 -1.79 -3.65
N GLN A 152 1.53 -0.67 -3.17
CA GLN A 152 0.84 0.62 -3.22
C GLN A 152 0.70 1.16 -4.64
N ALA A 153 1.70 1.00 -5.51
CA ALA A 153 1.60 1.38 -6.92
C ALA A 153 0.49 0.60 -7.63
N VAL A 154 0.42 -0.72 -7.39
CA VAL A 154 -0.64 -1.59 -7.92
C VAL A 154 -2.02 -1.15 -7.41
N LEU A 155 -2.17 -0.89 -6.10
CA LEU A 155 -3.45 -0.41 -5.54
C LEU A 155 -3.88 0.91 -6.15
N THR A 156 -2.98 1.89 -6.27
CA THR A 156 -3.29 3.20 -6.84
C THR A 156 -3.82 3.07 -8.27
N ARG A 157 -3.13 2.31 -9.13
CA ARG A 157 -3.59 2.08 -10.52
C ARG A 157 -4.86 1.23 -10.58
N PHE A 158 -5.02 0.25 -9.71
CA PHE A 158 -6.24 -0.57 -9.67
C PHE A 158 -7.45 0.26 -9.21
N CYS A 159 -7.31 1.07 -8.17
CA CYS A 159 -8.43 1.81 -7.58
C CYS A 159 -8.90 3.03 -8.39
N THR A 160 -8.11 3.53 -9.35
CA THR A 160 -8.52 4.65 -10.23
C THR A 160 -9.61 4.33 -11.25
N GLY A 161 -9.87 3.03 -11.53
CA GLY A 161 -10.82 2.60 -12.57
C GLY A 161 -11.91 1.62 -12.14
N THR A 162 -11.92 1.18 -10.88
CA THR A 162 -12.91 0.21 -10.35
C THR A 162 -13.30 0.61 -8.93
N ARG A 163 -14.44 0.07 -8.48
CA ARG A 163 -15.04 0.17 -7.16
C ARG A 163 -14.17 -0.44 -6.04
N CYS A 164 -12.88 -0.09 -5.93
CA CYS A 164 -12.11 -0.33 -4.69
C CYS A 164 -12.93 0.17 -3.49
N ASN A 165 -13.60 1.32 -3.65
CA ASN A 165 -14.49 1.89 -2.64
C ASN A 165 -15.66 0.97 -2.25
N GLU A 166 -16.16 0.07 -3.10
CA GLU A 166 -17.21 -0.90 -2.71
C GLU A 166 -16.60 -2.14 -2.04
N LEU A 167 -15.40 -2.55 -2.45
CA LEU A 167 -14.65 -3.65 -1.85
C LEU A 167 -14.07 -3.29 -0.47
N THR A 168 -13.84 -2.00 -0.19
CA THR A 168 -13.23 -1.51 1.06
C THR A 168 -14.10 -0.49 1.81
N ARG A 169 -15.43 -0.47 1.56
CA ARG A 169 -16.34 0.54 2.13
C ARG A 169 -16.57 0.31 3.63
N THR A 170 -16.21 1.29 4.45
CA THR A 170 -16.72 1.42 5.83
C THR A 170 -17.92 2.38 5.86
N LEU A 171 -18.99 1.97 6.54
CA LEU A 171 -20.33 2.58 6.53
C LEU A 171 -20.48 3.87 7.35
N VAL A 172 -19.44 4.70 7.49
CA VAL A 172 -19.51 5.91 8.33
C VAL A 172 -19.60 7.17 7.48
N ALA A 173 -20.67 7.94 7.69
CA ALA A 173 -20.91 9.24 7.07
C ALA A 173 -19.99 10.31 7.68
N GLU A 174 -18.78 10.41 7.14
CA GLU A 174 -17.83 11.48 7.44
C GLU A 174 -17.87 12.59 6.39
N ALA A 175 -17.34 13.77 6.72
CA ALA A 175 -17.30 14.90 5.80
C ALA A 175 -16.53 14.51 4.51
N PRO A 176 -16.91 15.04 3.33
CA PRO A 176 -16.25 14.68 2.09
C PRO A 176 -14.77 15.09 2.13
N ILE A 177 -13.88 14.12 1.97
CA ILE A 177 -12.46 14.34 1.68
C ILE A 177 -12.35 14.65 0.18
N PRO A 178 -11.63 15.72 -0.21
CA PRO A 178 -11.46 16.04 -1.63
C PRO A 178 -10.67 14.93 -2.33
N MET A 179 -10.98 14.66 -3.61
CA MET A 179 -10.29 13.62 -4.41
C MET A 179 -8.83 13.97 -4.73
N SER A 180 -8.41 15.20 -4.47
CA SER A 180 -7.03 15.67 -4.64
C SER A 180 -6.77 16.75 -3.60
N ALA A 181 -5.51 16.92 -3.23
CA ALA A 181 -5.11 18.03 -2.38
C ALA A 181 -5.58 19.35 -2.97
N ALA A 182 -6.10 20.25 -2.13
CA ALA A 182 -6.47 21.58 -2.57
C ALA A 182 -5.21 22.33 -3.04
N SER A 183 -5.34 23.19 -4.06
CA SER A 183 -4.25 24.09 -4.43
C SER A 183 -3.97 25.03 -3.25
N VAL A 184 -2.75 25.02 -2.75
CA VAL A 184 -2.38 25.80 -1.58
C VAL A 184 -2.09 27.24 -1.96
N SER A 185 -2.61 28.17 -1.17
CA SER A 185 -2.30 29.60 -1.25
C SER A 185 -2.07 30.12 0.16
N PRO A 186 -0.81 30.18 0.62
CA PRO A 186 -0.50 30.61 1.97
C PRO A 186 -0.82 32.09 2.18
N ARG A 187 -1.42 32.43 3.32
CA ARG A 187 -1.57 33.82 3.76
C ARG A 187 -0.25 34.31 4.33
N TRP A 188 0.18 35.51 3.93
CA TRP A 188 1.40 36.13 4.42
C TRP A 188 1.11 37.32 5.33
N GLU A 189 1.85 37.39 6.42
CA GLU A 189 1.85 38.50 7.37
C GLU A 189 3.30 38.96 7.60
N PHE A 190 3.52 40.27 7.66
CA PHE A 190 4.85 40.86 7.78
C PHE A 190 4.92 41.72 9.05
N SER A 191 5.87 41.42 9.92
CA SER A 191 6.06 42.13 11.18
C SER A 191 7.54 42.44 11.43
N ALA A 192 7.83 43.21 12.49
CA ALA A 192 9.20 43.46 12.93
C ALA A 192 9.92 42.16 13.39
N ALA A 193 9.18 41.13 13.80
CA ALA A 193 9.74 39.84 14.18
C ALA A 193 10.14 39.00 12.94
N GLY A 194 9.61 39.33 11.76
CA GLY A 194 9.86 38.61 10.51
C GLY A 194 8.57 38.31 9.74
N PRO A 195 8.69 37.71 8.54
CA PRO A 195 7.55 37.25 7.78
C PRO A 195 7.01 35.92 8.32
N VAL A 196 5.68 35.80 8.35
CA VAL A 196 4.96 34.58 8.74
C VAL A 196 4.05 34.19 7.58
N CYS A 197 4.10 32.92 7.20
CA CYS A 197 3.13 32.36 6.26
C CYS A 197 2.24 31.34 6.96
N SER A 198 0.97 31.22 6.55
CA SER A 198 0.02 30.28 7.15
C SER A 198 -1.00 29.72 6.17
N HIS A 199 -1.39 28.47 6.39
CA HIS A 199 -2.45 27.78 5.65
C HIS A 199 -3.13 26.75 6.55
N ALA A 200 -4.46 26.74 6.60
CA ALA A 200 -5.25 25.72 7.31
C ALA A 200 -4.76 25.32 8.72
N GLY A 201 -4.34 26.30 9.53
CA GLY A 201 -3.84 26.08 10.90
C GLY A 201 -2.35 25.72 10.99
N LEU A 202 -1.67 25.45 9.87
CA LEU A 202 -0.22 25.35 9.81
C LEU A 202 0.38 26.74 9.54
N SER A 203 1.45 27.09 10.24
CA SER A 203 2.16 28.35 10.03
C SER A 203 3.66 28.20 10.21
N LEU A 204 4.41 29.01 9.46
CA LEU A 204 5.86 29.00 9.44
C LEU A 204 6.37 30.44 9.59
N THR A 205 7.23 30.64 10.57
CA THR A 205 7.88 31.93 10.85
C THR A 205 9.31 31.93 10.34
N PHE A 206 9.69 33.01 9.66
CA PHE A 206 11.04 33.25 9.16
C PHE A 206 11.69 34.44 9.87
N ARG A 207 13.02 34.55 9.83
CA ARG A 207 13.74 35.70 10.37
C ARG A 207 13.50 36.97 9.54
N ALA A 208 13.53 38.11 10.20
CA ALA A 208 13.54 39.41 9.53
C ALA A 208 14.79 39.58 8.64
N GLY A 209 14.61 40.13 7.44
CA GLY A 209 15.72 40.42 6.51
C GLY A 209 16.24 39.23 5.69
N GLY A 210 15.56 38.07 5.72
CA GLY A 210 15.89 36.94 4.84
C GLY A 210 15.53 37.14 3.36
N GLN A 211 15.85 36.14 2.53
CA GLN A 211 15.56 36.17 1.09
C GLN A 211 14.09 35.83 0.82
N LEU A 212 13.23 36.84 0.70
CA LEU A 212 11.77 36.68 0.60
C LEU A 212 11.33 35.72 -0.54
N GLY A 213 12.03 35.71 -1.67
CA GLY A 213 11.73 34.78 -2.77
C GLY A 213 11.89 33.31 -2.38
N LEU A 214 13.00 32.98 -1.73
CA LEU A 214 13.27 31.62 -1.22
C LEU A 214 12.30 31.25 -0.10
N GLN A 215 12.06 32.17 0.84
CA GLN A 215 11.10 31.97 1.94
C GLN A 215 9.68 31.67 1.40
N ARG A 216 9.27 32.37 0.33
CA ARG A 216 7.98 32.11 -0.34
C ARG A 216 7.90 30.72 -0.94
N SER A 217 8.93 30.33 -1.70
CA SER A 217 9.01 29.00 -2.32
C SER A 217 8.97 27.88 -1.28
N LEU A 218 9.77 28.01 -0.21
CA LEU A 218 9.82 27.00 0.87
C LEU A 218 8.48 26.87 1.59
N CYS A 219 7.85 28.00 1.91
CA CYS A 219 6.54 27.97 2.54
C CYS A 219 5.47 27.33 1.65
N GLU A 220 5.41 27.72 0.38
CA GLU A 220 4.43 27.18 -0.56
C GLU A 220 4.62 25.67 -0.72
N GLN A 221 5.86 25.22 -0.90
CA GLN A 221 6.20 23.81 -1.01
C GLN A 221 5.84 23.02 0.27
N LEU A 222 6.21 23.52 1.45
CA LEU A 222 5.87 22.86 2.73
C LEU A 222 4.36 22.69 2.89
N MET A 223 3.61 23.75 2.63
CA MET A 223 2.16 23.75 2.83
C MET A 223 1.47 22.84 1.81
N GLN A 224 1.98 22.78 0.56
CA GLN A 224 1.50 21.87 -0.47
C GLN A 224 1.78 20.40 -0.12
N GLU A 225 3.01 20.07 0.27
CA GLU A 225 3.40 18.71 0.67
C GLU A 225 2.61 18.24 1.92
N ALA A 226 2.39 19.13 2.89
CA ALA A 226 1.62 18.82 4.09
C ALA A 226 0.12 18.57 3.78
N GLU A 227 -0.50 19.39 2.93
CA GLU A 227 -1.90 19.19 2.51
C GLU A 227 -2.10 17.94 1.66
N GLU A 228 -1.13 17.61 0.80
CA GLU A 228 -1.13 16.36 0.04
C GLU A 228 -1.08 15.15 0.96
N LEU A 229 -0.12 15.12 1.89
CA LEU A 229 -0.01 14.05 2.88
C LEU A 229 -1.28 13.95 3.75
N ALA A 230 -1.82 15.08 4.22
CA ALA A 230 -3.05 15.08 5.03
C ALA A 230 -4.25 14.50 4.27
N THR A 231 -4.41 14.88 3.00
CA THR A 231 -5.52 14.41 2.16
C THR A 231 -5.43 12.90 1.94
N GLU A 232 -4.22 12.40 1.64
CA GLU A 232 -3.99 10.99 1.38
C GLU A 232 -4.12 10.14 2.65
N LEU A 233 -3.60 10.60 3.79
CA LEU A 233 -3.82 9.93 5.09
C LEU A 233 -5.30 9.83 5.42
N ALA A 234 -6.07 10.88 5.20
CA ALA A 234 -7.52 10.86 5.43
C ALA A 234 -8.21 9.85 4.50
N TRP A 235 -7.80 9.76 3.23
CA TRP A 235 -8.29 8.74 2.31
C TRP A 235 -7.95 7.32 2.76
N GLN A 236 -6.74 7.08 3.27
CA GLN A 236 -6.35 5.77 3.80
C GLN A 236 -7.19 5.39 5.02
N GLN A 237 -7.35 6.31 5.97
CA GLN A 237 -8.19 6.10 7.16
C GLN A 237 -9.65 5.79 6.80
N ARG A 238 -10.20 6.46 5.78
CA ARG A 238 -11.55 6.18 5.26
C ARG A 238 -11.69 4.79 4.66
N HIS A 239 -10.59 4.17 4.25
CA HIS A 239 -10.52 2.78 3.78
C HIS A 239 -10.03 1.82 4.86
N SER A 240 -10.21 2.19 6.13
CA SER A 240 -9.86 1.39 7.31
C SER A 240 -8.39 1.02 7.38
N VAL A 241 -7.49 1.88 6.89
CA VAL A 241 -6.06 1.76 7.16
C VAL A 241 -5.76 2.45 8.48
N ALA A 242 -5.24 1.68 9.44
CA ALA A 242 -4.73 2.22 10.69
C ALA A 242 -3.39 2.94 10.43
N VAL A 243 -3.26 4.15 10.96
CA VAL A 243 -2.00 4.91 10.91
C VAL A 243 -1.33 4.80 12.27
N ASP A 244 -0.16 4.19 12.30
CA ASP A 244 0.76 4.19 13.43
C ASP A 244 1.60 5.47 13.38
N TRP A 245 1.22 6.47 14.17
CA TRP A 245 1.86 7.79 14.17
C TRP A 245 3.28 7.76 14.73
N ASP A 246 3.61 6.78 15.57
CA ASP A 246 4.94 6.65 16.17
C ASP A 246 5.91 5.91 15.22
N ALA A 247 5.37 5.09 14.31
CA ALA A 247 6.13 4.35 13.30
C ALA A 247 6.09 4.98 11.89
N LEU A 248 5.49 6.17 11.75
CA LEU A 248 5.38 6.85 10.46
C LEU A 248 6.79 7.23 9.94
N GLU A 249 7.15 6.71 8.78
CA GLU A 249 8.49 6.89 8.21
C GLU A 249 8.40 7.23 6.72
N ILE A 250 9.26 8.13 6.24
CA ILE A 250 9.41 8.42 4.81
C ILE A 250 10.73 7.83 4.31
N LEU A 251 10.62 6.92 3.36
CA LEU A 251 11.72 6.26 2.70
C LEU A 251 11.88 6.76 1.26
N PRO A 252 13.10 6.89 0.74
CA PRO A 252 13.29 7.20 -0.67
C PRO A 252 12.86 6.02 -1.55
N THR A 253 12.31 6.30 -2.73
CA THR A 253 12.15 5.26 -3.75
C THR A 253 13.28 5.38 -4.78
N PRO A 254 14.11 4.33 -4.98
CA PRO A 254 15.23 4.45 -5.90
C PRO A 254 14.78 4.78 -7.32
N GLN A 255 15.50 5.71 -7.97
CA GLN A 255 15.27 6.13 -9.36
C GLN A 255 13.89 6.74 -9.62
N ARG A 256 13.14 7.11 -8.58
CA ARG A 256 11.80 7.67 -8.66
C ARG A 256 11.70 8.95 -7.80
N PRO A 257 10.94 9.98 -8.23
CA PRO A 257 10.76 11.20 -7.45
C PRO A 257 9.83 11.02 -6.24
N GLU A 258 9.03 9.95 -6.23
CA GLU A 258 8.14 9.63 -5.13
C GLU A 258 8.92 9.15 -3.90
N HIS A 259 8.28 9.30 -2.75
CA HIS A 259 8.75 8.81 -1.47
C HIS A 259 7.71 7.84 -0.93
N LEU A 260 8.20 6.75 -0.34
CA LEU A 260 7.36 5.73 0.29
C LEU A 260 7.11 6.15 1.73
N ILE A 261 5.85 6.37 2.10
CA ILE A 261 5.45 6.66 3.47
C ILE A 261 4.88 5.40 4.07
N LEU A 262 5.57 4.81 5.05
CA LEU A 262 5.09 3.65 5.79
C LEU A 262 4.05 4.12 6.83
N LEU A 263 2.86 3.52 6.80
CA LEU A 263 1.75 3.91 7.68
C LEU A 263 1.65 3.02 8.92
N ASN A 264 2.04 1.75 8.81
CA ASN A 264 1.93 0.78 9.89
C ASN A 264 2.82 -0.46 9.63
N SER A 265 2.89 -1.36 10.62
CA SER A 265 3.63 -2.63 10.52
C SER A 265 2.98 -3.68 9.61
N ALA A 266 1.71 -3.49 9.22
CA ALA A 266 1.03 -4.38 8.28
C ALA A 266 1.52 -4.19 6.83
N GLY A 267 2.25 -3.10 6.56
CA GLY A 267 2.79 -2.78 5.24
C GLY A 267 1.90 -1.83 4.43
N ASP A 268 0.86 -1.25 5.02
CA ASP A 268 0.13 -0.16 4.38
C ASP A 268 1.06 1.04 4.19
N SER A 269 1.03 1.61 2.98
CA SER A 269 1.95 2.67 2.61
C SER A 269 1.32 3.66 1.62
N LEU A 270 1.95 4.83 1.48
CA LEU A 270 1.63 5.82 0.46
C LEU A 270 2.84 6.04 -0.44
N LEU A 271 2.60 6.45 -1.69
CA LEU A 271 3.63 6.95 -2.60
C LEU A 271 3.29 8.39 -2.93
N LEU A 272 4.08 9.34 -2.42
CA LEU A 272 3.86 10.78 -2.62
C LEU A 272 5.17 11.51 -2.92
N THR A 273 5.11 12.64 -3.61
CA THR A 273 6.30 13.46 -3.85
C THR A 273 6.45 14.47 -2.73
N LEU A 274 7.21 14.10 -1.69
CA LEU A 274 7.42 14.93 -0.48
C LEU A 274 8.91 15.30 -0.26
N PRO A 275 9.59 15.91 -1.24
CA PRO A 275 11.03 16.16 -1.15
C PRO A 275 11.43 17.09 0.00
N LEU A 276 10.62 18.09 0.36
CA LEU A 276 10.94 18.99 1.47
C LEU A 276 10.75 18.30 2.83
N VAL A 277 9.66 17.56 3.00
CA VAL A 277 9.40 16.81 4.23
C VAL A 277 10.44 15.70 4.43
N TYR A 278 10.80 14.98 3.36
CA TYR A 278 11.84 13.94 3.40
C TYR A 278 13.23 14.51 3.73
N SER A 279 13.61 15.62 3.10
CA SER A 279 14.95 16.21 3.27
C SER A 279 15.15 16.96 4.59
N THR A 280 14.07 17.24 5.33
CA THR A 280 14.12 17.99 6.60
C THR A 280 13.95 17.05 7.79
N PRO A 281 15.02 16.77 8.56
CA PRO A 281 14.95 15.85 9.70
C PRO A 281 13.87 16.26 10.72
N ALA A 282 13.16 15.28 11.26
CA ALA A 282 12.10 15.43 12.26
C ALA A 282 10.88 16.27 11.82
N LEU A 283 10.83 16.84 10.61
CA LEU A 283 9.71 17.64 10.15
C LEU A 283 8.41 16.82 10.11
N LEU A 284 8.47 15.56 9.66
CA LEU A 284 7.33 14.66 9.65
C LEU A 284 6.72 14.48 11.06
N GLY A 285 7.57 14.25 12.07
CA GLY A 285 7.14 14.13 13.47
C GLY A 285 6.54 15.43 14.01
N GLN A 286 7.10 16.59 13.62
CA GLN A 286 6.53 17.90 13.98
C GLN A 286 5.17 18.16 13.32
N LEU A 287 4.95 17.65 12.09
CA LEU A 287 3.69 17.77 11.37
C LEU A 287 2.60 16.81 11.89
N ALA A 288 2.97 15.69 12.51
CA ALA A 288 2.04 14.63 12.93
C ALA A 288 0.82 15.14 13.73
N PRO A 289 0.95 16.03 14.74
CA PRO A 289 -0.20 16.55 15.49
C PRO A 289 -1.20 17.32 14.60
N TRP A 290 -0.71 18.05 13.60
CA TRP A 290 -1.54 18.76 12.64
C TRP A 290 -2.21 17.78 11.66
N LEU A 291 -1.44 16.83 11.11
CA LEU A 291 -1.94 15.79 10.20
C LEU A 291 -3.07 14.96 10.82
N GLN A 292 -2.94 14.59 12.09
CA GLN A 292 -3.95 13.82 12.85
C GLN A 292 -5.33 14.49 12.89
N GLN A 293 -5.36 15.83 12.86
CA GLN A 293 -6.56 16.61 13.12
C GLN A 293 -7.09 17.30 11.85
N ARG A 294 -6.28 17.40 10.79
CA ARG A 294 -6.56 18.22 9.61
C ARG A 294 -7.90 17.96 8.92
N HIS A 295 -8.32 16.69 8.88
CA HIS A 295 -9.60 16.28 8.29
C HIS A 295 -10.63 15.79 9.33
N ARG A 296 -10.33 15.92 10.63
CA ARG A 296 -11.32 15.67 11.68
C ARG A 296 -12.33 16.81 11.74
N ARG A 297 -13.54 16.52 12.22
CA ARG A 297 -14.64 17.49 12.32
C ARG A 297 -14.32 18.72 13.18
N GLU A 298 -13.42 18.57 14.15
CA GLU A 298 -12.99 19.64 15.06
C GLU A 298 -11.98 20.61 14.42
N GLY A 299 -11.45 20.28 13.24
CA GLY A 299 -10.42 21.04 12.53
C GLY A 299 -9.01 20.79 13.07
N ALA A 300 -8.00 21.30 12.36
CA ALA A 300 -6.61 21.17 12.79
C ALA A 300 -6.31 22.05 14.01
N SER A 301 -5.66 21.48 15.04
CA SER A 301 -4.96 22.29 16.04
C SER A 301 -3.90 23.16 15.35
N PRO A 302 -3.78 24.45 15.72
CA PRO A 302 -2.74 25.31 15.17
C PRO A 302 -1.35 24.73 15.42
N LEU A 303 -0.55 24.64 14.35
CA LEU A 303 0.85 24.25 14.40
C LEU A 303 1.70 25.43 13.93
N HIS A 304 2.66 25.80 14.78
CA HIS A 304 3.60 26.88 14.52
C HIS A 304 5.00 26.29 14.39
N LEU A 305 5.62 26.49 13.23
CA LEU A 305 6.98 26.07 12.92
C LEU A 305 7.90 27.28 12.77
N HIS A 306 9.18 27.09 13.03
CA HIS A 306 10.22 28.10 12.86
C HIS A 306 11.25 27.65 11.82
N ALA A 307 11.44 28.44 10.76
CA ALA A 307 12.34 28.09 9.67
C ALA A 307 13.80 27.91 10.14
N ALA A 308 14.21 28.66 11.16
CA ALA A 308 15.53 28.53 11.78
C ALA A 308 15.73 27.16 12.48
N GLU A 309 14.69 26.62 13.12
CA GLU A 309 14.74 25.31 13.79
C GLU A 309 14.76 24.15 12.78
N LEU A 310 14.25 24.38 11.58
CA LEU A 310 14.28 23.45 10.45
C LEU A 310 15.60 23.52 9.66
N GLY A 311 16.53 24.41 10.03
CA GLY A 311 17.81 24.58 9.35
C GLY A 311 17.69 25.26 7.98
N TRP A 312 16.62 26.02 7.75
CA TRP A 312 16.37 26.72 6.48
C TRP A 312 16.94 28.16 6.46
N GLU A 313 17.55 28.62 7.56
CA GLU A 313 18.08 29.99 7.72
C GLU A 313 19.42 30.09 8.47
#